data_AF-A0A192B168-F1
#
_entry.id   AF-A0A192B168-F1
#
_cell.length_a   1.000
_cell.length_b   1.000
_cell.length_c   1.000
_cell.angle_alpha   90.00
_cell.angle_beta   90.00
_cell.angle_gamma   90.00
#
_symmetry.space_group_name_H-M   'P 1'
#
loop_
_entity.id
_entity.type
_entity.pdbx_description
1 polymer ?
#
loop_
_entity_poly.entity_id
_entity_poly.type
_entity_poly.pdbx_seq_one_letter_code
_entity_poly.pdbx_strand_id
1 'polypeptide(L)'
;MQGTDGMPAASNGNVNDGAAPWLLVDAGNSRIKWALAPAVRPAHWRAASPSFLASGAVDHAEWRTLATQIRAGWSALTADTSGLSDAEGGGSQTGGRHFAPNAAPLAIGQGGQQDGFICPAPAGVWLTNVAGEAAEQAVRMTLQTLWGMASSDWLQVLRASDARAGVRNGYHTPSQLGSDRWASLIGAHAAWPGEHLLIVTLGTATTVEALRGDGDYLGGLIAPGPALMLQSLAQGTAQLPTLDATMSSGGQAFARSTTDAILRGCAAAQAGLVERSYAQLEAQLGAPVRCVLSGGARHALAQTLALPFTEHDQLVPAGLYEVALHAAKSSAAKTTEIPTPAEASRAAGQARGGV
;
A
#
# COMPACT_ATOMS: atom_id res chain seq x y z
N MET A 1 16.70 54.90 -17.32
CA MET A 1 15.59 54.35 -16.51
C MET A 1 15.24 53.00 -17.11
N GLN A 2 15.83 51.92 -16.59
CA GLN A 2 15.48 50.55 -16.92
C GLN A 2 14.46 50.09 -15.86
N GLY A 3 13.27 49.67 -16.30
CA GLY A 3 12.27 49.01 -15.46
C GLY A 3 12.24 47.54 -15.82
N THR A 4 12.64 46.69 -14.87
CA THR A 4 12.57 45.24 -14.96
C THR A 4 11.20 44.77 -14.50
N ASP A 5 10.40 44.21 -15.40
CA ASP A 5 9.13 43.55 -15.06
C ASP A 5 9.42 42.21 -14.38
N GLY A 6 9.07 42.13 -13.09
CA GLY A 6 9.19 40.95 -12.26
C GLY A 6 8.10 39.92 -12.58
N MET A 7 8.54 38.70 -12.88
CA MET A 7 7.73 37.47 -12.85
C MET A 7 7.05 37.31 -11.48
N PRO A 8 5.76 36.93 -11.41
CA PRO A 8 5.15 36.57 -10.14
C PRO A 8 5.76 35.27 -9.62
N ALA A 9 6.30 35.34 -8.41
CA ALA A 9 6.86 34.21 -7.67
C ALA A 9 5.82 33.09 -7.51
N ALA A 10 6.25 31.87 -7.81
CA ALA A 10 5.50 30.66 -7.52
C ALA A 10 5.15 30.61 -6.03
N SER A 11 3.86 30.55 -5.72
CA SER A 11 3.36 30.34 -4.37
C SER A 11 3.83 28.97 -3.87
N ASN A 12 4.75 28.97 -2.91
CA ASN A 12 5.09 27.79 -2.13
C ASN A 12 3.81 27.19 -1.53
N GLY A 13 3.45 25.99 -1.98
CA GLY A 13 2.32 25.23 -1.47
C GLY A 13 2.54 24.90 0.00
N ASN A 14 1.95 25.72 0.86
CA ASN A 14 1.95 25.57 2.30
C ASN A 14 1.20 24.27 2.64
N VAL A 15 1.82 23.39 3.42
CA VAL A 15 1.19 22.17 3.93
C VAL A 15 0.25 22.58 5.06
N ASN A 16 -0.93 23.10 4.72
CA ASN A 16 -1.93 23.53 5.68
C ASN A 16 -3.35 23.49 5.08
N ASP A 17 -3.74 22.36 4.52
CA ASP A 17 -5.16 22.02 4.39
C ASP A 17 -5.55 21.28 5.69
N GLY A 18 -6.23 21.97 6.61
CA GLY A 18 -6.57 21.53 7.98
C GLY A 18 -7.53 20.33 8.10
N ALA A 19 -7.47 19.37 7.18
CA ALA A 19 -8.24 18.13 7.23
C ALA A 19 -7.40 16.99 7.81
N ALA A 20 -7.98 16.23 8.74
CA ALA A 20 -7.31 15.13 9.42
C ALA A 20 -6.83 14.05 8.43
N PRO A 21 -5.65 13.43 8.64
CA PRO A 21 -5.13 12.40 7.74
C PRO A 21 -6.03 11.15 7.71
N TRP A 22 -5.92 10.39 6.61
CA TRP A 22 -6.46 9.04 6.49
C TRP A 22 -5.55 8.05 7.23
N LEU A 23 -6.15 7.06 7.89
CA LEU A 23 -5.44 5.88 8.38
C LEU A 23 -5.67 4.72 7.39
N LEU A 24 -4.57 4.21 6.84
CA LEU A 24 -4.57 3.10 5.89
C LEU A 24 -4.01 1.87 6.60
N VAL A 25 -4.70 0.74 6.53
CA VAL A 25 -4.32 -0.50 7.23
C VAL A 25 -4.32 -1.69 6.28
N ASP A 26 -3.21 -2.43 6.26
CA ASP A 26 -3.02 -3.68 5.53
C ASP A 26 -2.84 -4.82 6.53
N ALA A 27 -3.93 -5.55 6.83
CA ALA A 27 -3.91 -6.76 7.62
C ALA A 27 -3.60 -7.97 6.72
N GLY A 28 -2.32 -8.15 6.42
CA GLY A 28 -1.80 -9.29 5.66
C GLY A 28 -1.54 -10.50 6.54
N ASN A 29 -1.26 -11.66 5.94
CA ASN A 29 -1.13 -12.94 6.67
C ASN A 29 -0.06 -12.97 7.77
N SER A 30 1.05 -12.25 7.60
CA SER A 30 2.13 -12.23 8.61
C SER A 30 2.08 -11.03 9.54
N ARG A 31 1.63 -9.88 9.04
CA ARG A 31 1.78 -8.57 9.70
C ARG A 31 0.60 -7.68 9.41
N ILE A 32 0.29 -6.81 10.37
CA ILE A 32 -0.58 -5.65 10.17
C ILE A 32 0.31 -4.44 9.91
N LYS A 33 0.23 -3.86 8.72
CA LYS A 33 0.92 -2.62 8.35
C LYS A 33 -0.06 -1.46 8.41
N TRP A 34 0.45 -0.27 8.70
CA TRP A 34 -0.36 0.94 8.74
C TRP A 34 0.40 2.15 8.17
N ALA A 35 -0.35 3.12 7.66
CA ALA A 35 0.19 4.40 7.21
C ALA A 35 -0.81 5.54 7.46
N LEU A 36 -0.29 6.72 7.79
CA LEU A 36 -1.04 7.97 7.80
C LEU A 36 -0.81 8.70 6.48
N ALA A 37 -1.89 8.98 5.76
CA ALA A 37 -1.84 9.68 4.48
C ALA A 37 -2.56 11.03 4.57
N PRO A 38 -2.07 12.09 3.91
CA PRO A 38 -2.73 13.39 3.92
C PRO A 38 -4.17 13.32 3.42
N ALA A 39 -5.10 14.10 3.99
CA ALA A 39 -6.51 14.10 3.57
C ALA A 39 -6.68 14.47 2.08
N VAL A 40 -5.88 15.43 1.64
CA VAL A 40 -5.80 15.95 0.28
C VAL A 40 -4.46 15.54 -0.33
N ARG A 41 -4.46 15.12 -1.60
CA ARG A 41 -3.24 14.72 -2.30
C ARG A 41 -2.28 15.91 -2.43
N PRO A 42 -1.05 15.86 -1.87
CA PRO A 42 -0.06 16.89 -2.10
C PRO A 42 0.38 16.92 -3.58
N ALA A 43 0.71 18.10 -4.10
CA ALA A 43 1.13 18.27 -5.50
C ALA A 43 2.37 17.42 -5.88
N HIS A 44 3.24 17.13 -4.92
CA HIS A 44 4.45 16.33 -5.11
C HIS A 44 4.24 14.82 -4.93
N TRP A 45 3.05 14.36 -4.51
CA TRP A 45 2.78 12.93 -4.33
C TRP A 45 2.72 12.22 -5.70
N ARG A 46 3.48 11.14 -5.84
CA ARG A 46 3.56 10.24 -7.00
C ARG A 46 3.37 8.79 -6.60
N ALA A 47 2.31 8.11 -7.04
CA ALA A 47 1.99 6.71 -6.67
C ALA A 47 3.16 5.70 -6.78
N ALA A 48 4.13 5.95 -7.65
CA ALA A 48 5.36 5.16 -7.80
C ALA A 48 6.42 5.37 -6.69
N SER A 49 6.27 6.40 -5.87
CA SER A 49 7.18 6.74 -4.75
C SER A 49 6.40 7.43 -3.61
N PRO A 50 5.58 6.70 -2.86
CA PRO A 50 4.78 7.27 -1.77
C PRO A 50 5.58 7.92 -0.68
N SER A 51 5.06 9.06 -0.22
CA SER A 51 5.52 9.74 0.99
C SER A 51 4.32 9.85 1.93
N PHE A 52 4.24 8.88 2.84
CA PHE A 52 3.26 8.89 3.91
C PHE A 52 3.77 9.74 5.09
N LEU A 53 2.84 10.31 5.85
CA LEU A 53 3.14 11.16 7.01
C LEU A 53 3.81 10.36 8.13
N ALA A 54 3.32 9.15 8.36
CA ALA A 54 3.92 8.16 9.26
C ALA A 54 3.50 6.78 8.78
N SER A 55 4.26 5.74 9.13
CA SER A 55 3.89 4.38 8.80
C SER A 55 4.62 3.37 9.68
N GLY A 56 4.11 2.14 9.76
CA GLY A 56 4.68 1.09 10.58
C GLY A 56 4.09 -0.28 10.30
N ALA A 57 4.58 -1.28 11.02
CA ALA A 57 4.10 -2.65 10.95
C ALA A 57 4.26 -3.38 12.29
N VAL A 58 3.33 -4.29 12.58
CA VAL A 58 3.37 -5.20 13.74
C VAL A 58 3.13 -6.63 13.27
N ASP A 59 3.78 -7.59 13.92
CA ASP A 59 3.43 -8.99 13.79
C ASP A 59 2.07 -9.25 14.47
N HIS A 60 1.32 -10.24 13.99
CA HIS A 60 0.03 -10.60 14.59
C HIS A 60 0.12 -10.95 16.07
N ALA A 61 1.25 -11.55 16.51
CA ALA A 61 1.49 -11.85 17.92
C ALA A 61 1.56 -10.59 18.80
N GLU A 62 1.97 -9.46 18.22
CA GLU A 62 2.24 -8.20 18.89
C GLU A 62 1.17 -7.14 18.59
N TRP A 63 0.01 -7.53 18.04
CA TRP A 63 -1.02 -6.59 17.58
C TRP A 63 -1.45 -5.57 18.66
N ARG A 64 -1.35 -5.92 19.95
CA ARG A 64 -1.65 -5.01 21.06
C ARG A 64 -0.78 -3.75 21.09
N THR A 65 0.40 -3.79 20.47
CA THR A 65 1.30 -2.63 20.32
C THR A 65 0.90 -1.69 19.19
N LEU A 66 -0.04 -2.09 18.32
CA LEU A 66 -0.46 -1.31 17.15
C LEU A 66 -1.01 0.07 17.55
N ALA A 67 -1.83 0.13 18.61
CA ALA A 67 -2.35 1.39 19.14
C ALA A 67 -1.22 2.35 19.54
N THR A 68 -0.21 1.81 20.24
CA THR A 68 0.96 2.59 20.68
C THR A 68 1.78 3.08 19.49
N GLN A 69 2.00 2.24 18.46
CA GLN A 69 2.71 2.66 17.25
C GLN A 69 1.97 3.76 16.49
N ILE A 70 0.67 3.61 16.28
CA ILE A 70 -0.15 4.62 15.59
C ILE A 70 -0.15 5.94 16.38
N ARG A 71 -0.29 5.87 17.72
CA ARG A 71 -0.22 7.05 18.59
C ARG A 71 1.11 7.78 18.48
N ALA A 72 2.23 7.04 18.47
CA ALA A 72 3.55 7.62 18.29
C ALA A 72 3.68 8.31 16.92
N GLY A 73 3.13 7.70 15.85
CA GLY A 73 3.04 8.31 14.53
C GLY A 73 2.29 9.64 14.54
N TRP A 74 1.13 9.71 15.19
CA TRP A 74 0.36 10.94 15.32
C TRP A 74 1.07 12.02 16.15
N SER A 75 1.69 11.63 17.27
CA SER A 75 2.40 12.57 18.15
C SER A 75 3.58 13.23 17.43
N ALA A 76 4.33 12.47 16.62
CA ALA A 76 5.43 12.98 15.82
C ALA A 76 5.00 14.08 14.83
N LEU A 77 3.80 13.96 14.24
CA LEU A 77 3.26 14.99 13.32
C LEU A 77 2.97 16.31 14.03
N THR A 78 2.53 16.25 15.29
CA THR A 78 2.24 17.46 16.07
C THR A 78 3.49 18.13 16.63
N ALA A 79 4.53 17.36 16.97
CA ALA A 79 5.79 17.91 17.49
C ALA A 79 6.54 18.75 16.44
N ASP A 80 6.49 18.35 15.17
CA ASP A 80 7.15 19.06 14.05
C ASP A 80 6.54 20.46 13.81
N THR A 81 5.29 20.68 14.24
CA THR A 81 4.64 22.01 14.18
C THR A 81 5.07 22.96 15.30
N SER A 82 5.72 22.45 16.36
CA SER A 82 6.16 23.24 17.52
C SER A 82 7.63 23.72 17.45
N GLY A 83 8.37 23.32 16.41
CA GLY A 83 9.79 23.67 16.20
C GLY A 83 10.06 24.83 15.23
N LEU A 84 9.04 25.56 14.77
CA LEU A 84 9.17 26.69 13.84
C LEU A 84 9.22 28.06 14.56
N SER A 85 9.88 28.10 15.71
CA SER A 85 10.47 29.34 16.24
C SER A 85 11.94 29.07 16.56
N ASP A 86 12.80 29.72 15.77
CA ASP A 86 14.25 29.88 15.97
C ASP A 86 15.16 28.71 15.57
N ALA A 87 15.59 28.70 14.29
CA ALA A 87 16.99 28.43 13.90
C ALA A 87 17.22 28.64 12.39
N GLU A 88 17.95 29.71 12.04
CA GLU A 88 18.72 29.77 10.79
C GLU A 88 19.90 28.79 10.87
N GLY A 89 20.13 27.98 9.84
CA GLY A 89 21.35 27.16 9.75
C GLY A 89 21.26 26.03 8.72
N GLY A 90 22.06 26.14 7.66
CA GLY A 90 22.00 25.29 6.47
C GLY A 90 22.29 23.80 6.65
N GLY A 91 21.89 23.00 5.66
CA GLY A 91 22.25 21.59 5.55
C GLY A 91 21.39 20.83 4.55
N SER A 92 21.84 20.78 3.29
CA SER A 92 21.24 19.98 2.22
C SER A 92 21.33 18.48 2.53
N GLN A 93 20.22 17.74 2.52
CA GLN A 93 20.17 16.34 2.09
C GLN A 93 18.78 16.00 1.52
N THR A 94 18.70 15.94 0.19
CA THR A 94 17.60 15.32 -0.56
C THR A 94 17.79 13.81 -0.54
N GLY A 95 17.01 13.10 0.27
CA GLY A 95 16.95 11.64 0.29
C GLY A 95 15.50 11.17 0.38
N GLY A 96 15.00 10.51 -0.67
CA GLY A 96 13.63 10.02 -0.74
C GLY A 96 13.32 9.04 0.38
N ARG A 97 12.33 9.37 1.22
CA ARG A 97 11.86 8.52 2.32
C ARG A 97 10.98 7.40 1.76
N HIS A 98 11.58 6.23 1.49
CA HIS A 98 10.87 4.95 1.29
C HIS A 98 10.16 4.51 2.58
N PHE A 99 9.40 3.40 2.57
CA PHE A 99 9.25 2.59 3.79
C PHE A 99 10.65 2.31 4.30
N ALA A 100 11.16 3.13 5.20
CA ALA A 100 12.17 2.68 6.11
C ALA A 100 11.50 1.48 6.81
N PRO A 101 12.04 0.24 6.76
CA PRO A 101 12.03 -0.49 8.01
C PRO A 101 12.50 0.54 9.01
N ASN A 102 11.69 0.84 10.01
CA ASN A 102 12.16 1.60 11.15
C ASN A 102 13.51 0.95 11.50
N ALA A 103 14.62 1.60 11.13
CA ALA A 103 15.94 0.95 11.14
C ALA A 103 16.38 0.67 12.58
N ALA A 104 15.65 1.24 13.53
CA ALA A 104 15.27 0.54 14.73
C ALA A 104 13.74 0.56 14.78
N PRO A 105 13.04 -0.56 15.11
CA PRO A 105 11.79 -0.44 15.84
C PRO A 105 12.00 0.64 16.90
N LEU A 106 11.02 1.48 17.20
CA LEU A 106 11.05 2.08 18.53
C LEU A 106 11.15 0.86 19.45
N ALA A 107 12.34 0.67 20.05
CA ALA A 107 12.59 -0.45 20.93
C ALA A 107 11.40 -0.49 21.88
N ILE A 108 10.87 -1.68 22.18
CA ILE A 108 9.77 -1.82 23.14
C ILE A 108 10.16 -0.99 24.38
N GLY A 109 9.49 0.15 24.59
CA GLY A 109 9.85 1.14 25.60
C GLY A 109 10.40 2.52 25.16
N GLN A 110 10.55 2.84 23.86
CA GLN A 110 11.00 4.19 23.41
C GLN A 110 10.01 4.98 22.55
N GLY A 111 8.80 4.48 22.30
CA GLY A 111 7.69 5.37 21.94
C GLY A 111 7.42 6.24 23.16
N GLY A 112 7.87 7.50 23.12
CA GLY A 112 7.65 8.47 24.19
C GLY A 112 6.20 8.39 24.64
N GLN A 113 6.00 7.81 25.83
CA GLN A 113 4.78 7.98 26.60
C GLN A 113 4.76 9.47 26.95
N GLN A 114 4.29 10.32 26.03
CA GLN A 114 3.64 11.53 26.48
C GLN A 114 2.34 11.05 27.09
N ASP A 115 2.41 10.70 28.37
CA ASP A 115 1.25 10.39 29.21
C ASP A 115 0.21 11.49 28.96
N GLY A 116 -0.88 11.11 28.27
CA GLY A 116 -1.97 12.02 27.92
C GLY A 116 -2.06 12.52 26.47
N PHE A 117 -1.20 12.12 25.52
CA PHE A 117 -1.42 12.50 24.10
C PHE A 117 -2.70 11.83 23.57
N ILE A 118 -3.71 12.66 23.25
CA ILE A 118 -4.98 12.22 22.65
C ILE A 118 -4.82 12.29 21.13
N CYS A 119 -4.96 11.14 20.45
CA CYS A 119 -4.92 11.11 18.99
C CYS A 119 -6.12 11.86 18.41
N PRO A 120 -5.90 12.88 17.54
CA PRO A 120 -7.00 13.46 16.79
C PRO A 120 -7.71 12.39 15.94
N ALA A 121 -9.00 12.59 15.66
CA ALA A 121 -9.75 11.66 14.83
C ALA A 121 -9.23 11.71 13.37
N PRO A 122 -9.02 10.57 12.70
CA PRO A 122 -8.66 10.56 11.28
C PRO A 122 -9.86 10.98 10.41
N ALA A 123 -9.61 11.40 9.16
CA ALA A 123 -10.70 11.62 8.19
C ALA A 123 -11.49 10.33 7.88
N GLY A 124 -10.85 9.19 8.08
CA GLY A 124 -11.46 7.88 8.00
C GLY A 124 -10.38 6.80 8.03
N VAL A 125 -10.82 5.54 8.09
CA VAL A 125 -9.94 4.38 8.10
C VAL A 125 -10.26 3.48 6.92
N TRP A 126 -9.25 3.14 6.12
CA TRP A 126 -9.36 2.13 5.07
C TRP A 126 -8.55 0.90 5.43
N LEU A 127 -9.22 -0.25 5.45
CA LEU A 127 -8.63 -1.54 5.79
C LEU A 127 -8.70 -2.49 4.60
N THR A 128 -7.59 -3.12 4.24
CA THR A 128 -7.60 -4.42 3.55
C THR A 128 -7.28 -5.52 4.55
N ASN A 129 -7.98 -6.65 4.47
CA ASN A 129 -7.77 -7.77 5.38
C ASN A 129 -7.90 -9.12 4.65
N VAL A 130 -6.80 -9.86 4.64
CA VAL A 130 -6.72 -11.24 4.14
C VAL A 130 -6.29 -12.24 5.23
N ALA A 131 -6.06 -11.77 6.46
CA ALA A 131 -5.64 -12.57 7.60
C ALA A 131 -6.81 -13.09 8.46
N GLY A 132 -8.05 -12.87 8.02
CA GLY A 132 -9.26 -13.39 8.66
C GLY A 132 -9.82 -12.52 9.79
N GLU A 133 -10.85 -13.03 10.46
CA GLU A 133 -11.66 -12.28 11.43
C GLU A 133 -10.85 -11.81 12.65
N ALA A 134 -9.92 -12.62 13.13
CA ALA A 134 -9.09 -12.28 14.28
C ALA A 134 -8.25 -11.01 14.03
N ALA A 135 -7.68 -10.88 12.84
CA ALA A 135 -6.92 -9.70 12.44
C ALA A 135 -7.82 -8.46 12.30
N GLU A 136 -9.01 -8.61 11.73
CA GLU A 136 -9.99 -7.52 11.66
C GLU A 136 -10.39 -7.04 13.05
N GLN A 137 -10.64 -7.97 13.97
CA GLN A 137 -11.00 -7.66 15.34
C GLN A 137 -9.85 -6.96 16.07
N ALA A 138 -8.61 -7.37 15.86
CA ALA A 138 -7.43 -6.69 16.39
C ALA A 138 -7.35 -5.22 15.92
N VAL A 139 -7.62 -4.96 14.63
CA VAL A 139 -7.69 -3.59 14.10
C VAL A 139 -8.85 -2.82 14.75
N ARG A 140 -10.06 -3.39 14.83
CA ARG A 140 -11.22 -2.74 15.46
C ARG A 140 -10.96 -2.39 16.93
N MET A 141 -10.38 -3.31 17.72
CA MET A 141 -10.00 -3.05 19.11
C MET A 141 -8.93 -1.96 19.21
N THR A 142 -8.00 -1.90 18.26
CA THR A 142 -7.01 -0.83 18.18
C THR A 142 -7.67 0.53 17.96
N LEU A 143 -8.63 0.63 17.03
CA LEU A 143 -9.38 1.86 16.78
C LEU A 143 -10.17 2.29 18.02
N GLN A 144 -10.84 1.35 18.69
CA GLN A 144 -11.59 1.60 19.92
C GLN A 144 -10.68 2.07 21.07
N THR A 145 -9.47 1.53 21.17
CA THR A 145 -8.48 1.95 22.18
C THR A 145 -8.01 3.39 21.95
N LEU A 146 -7.94 3.83 20.69
CA LEU A 146 -7.46 5.18 20.35
C LEU A 146 -8.57 6.22 20.38
N TRP A 147 -9.79 5.88 19.97
CA TRP A 147 -10.86 6.83 19.69
C TRP A 147 -12.25 6.44 20.23
N GLY A 148 -12.35 5.36 21.01
CA GLY A 148 -13.62 4.87 21.57
C GLY A 148 -14.53 4.18 20.54
N MET A 149 -15.74 3.81 20.96
CA MET A 149 -16.65 2.95 20.18
C MET A 149 -17.11 3.56 18.85
N ALA A 150 -17.25 4.89 18.79
CA ALA A 150 -17.66 5.63 17.59
C ALA A 150 -16.70 5.47 16.40
N SER A 151 -15.45 5.04 16.66
CA SER A 151 -14.46 4.79 15.60
C SER A 151 -14.87 3.71 14.60
N SER A 152 -15.85 2.86 14.96
CA SER A 152 -16.39 1.83 14.07
C SER A 152 -17.07 2.41 12.83
N ASP A 153 -17.63 3.62 12.93
CA ASP A 153 -18.33 4.29 11.83
C ASP A 153 -17.37 4.84 10.76
N TRP A 154 -16.09 4.97 11.10
CA TRP A 154 -15.06 5.50 10.19
C TRP A 154 -14.34 4.40 9.40
N LEU A 155 -14.51 3.14 9.81
CA LEU A 155 -13.80 2.00 9.24
C LEU A 155 -14.49 1.48 7.97
N GLN A 156 -13.81 1.65 6.85
CA GLN A 156 -14.20 1.08 5.56
C GLN A 156 -13.28 -0.08 5.23
N VAL A 157 -13.87 -1.26 5.00
CA VAL A 157 -13.12 -2.45 4.59
C VAL A 157 -13.16 -2.58 3.08
N LEU A 158 -12.01 -2.47 2.43
CA LEU A 158 -11.87 -2.70 1.00
C LEU A 158 -12.08 -4.18 0.72
N ARG A 159 -13.04 -4.47 -0.16
CA ARG A 159 -13.23 -5.78 -0.79
C ARG A 159 -13.03 -5.63 -2.29
N ALA A 160 -12.59 -6.70 -2.95
CA ALA A 160 -12.52 -6.71 -4.40
C ALA A 160 -13.91 -6.58 -5.01
N SER A 161 -14.01 -5.82 -6.09
CA SER A 161 -15.25 -5.50 -6.80
C SER A 161 -14.99 -5.52 -8.31
N ASP A 162 -16.04 -5.34 -9.12
CA ASP A 162 -15.94 -5.34 -10.58
C ASP A 162 -15.02 -4.23 -11.11
N ALA A 163 -15.13 -3.03 -10.55
CA ALA A 163 -14.25 -1.91 -10.86
C ALA A 163 -14.06 -0.98 -9.66
N ARG A 164 -12.89 -0.37 -9.55
CA ARG A 164 -12.57 0.64 -8.52
C ARG A 164 -11.35 1.45 -8.96
N ALA A 165 -11.41 2.78 -8.78
CA ALA A 165 -10.27 3.68 -8.93
C ALA A 165 -9.44 3.45 -10.23
N GLY A 166 -10.13 3.31 -11.37
CA GLY A 166 -9.51 3.11 -12.69
C GLY A 166 -9.21 1.66 -13.05
N VAL A 167 -9.26 0.72 -12.09
CA VAL A 167 -9.00 -0.71 -12.34
C VAL A 167 -10.31 -1.48 -12.52
N ARG A 168 -10.34 -2.37 -13.51
CA ARG A 168 -11.43 -3.34 -13.79
C ARG A 168 -10.93 -4.75 -13.49
N ASN A 169 -11.74 -5.53 -12.77
CA ASN A 169 -11.36 -6.84 -12.27
C ASN A 169 -11.75 -7.95 -13.24
N GLY A 170 -10.77 -8.59 -13.88
CA GLY A 170 -11.01 -9.68 -14.83
C GLY A 170 -11.24 -11.06 -14.22
N TYR A 171 -11.37 -11.20 -12.89
CA TYR A 171 -11.84 -12.46 -12.32
C TYR A 171 -13.29 -12.74 -12.73
N HIS A 172 -13.62 -14.00 -13.00
CA HIS A 172 -15.01 -14.44 -13.24
C HIS A 172 -15.93 -14.10 -12.07
N THR A 173 -15.41 -14.21 -10.85
CA THR A 173 -16.09 -13.79 -9.61
C THR A 173 -15.21 -12.74 -8.93
N PRO A 174 -15.42 -11.44 -9.19
CA PRO A 174 -14.54 -10.37 -8.72
C PRO A 174 -14.28 -10.37 -7.21
N SER A 175 -15.27 -10.75 -6.41
CA SER A 175 -15.20 -10.81 -4.94
C SER A 175 -14.23 -11.86 -4.38
N GLN A 176 -13.78 -12.83 -5.20
CA GLN A 176 -12.80 -13.84 -4.79
C GLN A 176 -11.35 -13.34 -4.83
N LEU A 177 -11.08 -12.21 -5.47
CA LEU A 177 -9.74 -11.63 -5.47
C LEU A 177 -9.41 -11.11 -4.07
N GLY A 178 -8.22 -11.47 -3.56
CA GLY A 178 -7.70 -10.96 -2.29
C GLY A 178 -7.68 -9.42 -2.28
N SER A 179 -8.16 -8.81 -1.20
CA SER A 179 -8.29 -7.36 -1.11
C SER A 179 -6.94 -6.63 -1.10
N ASP A 180 -5.88 -7.31 -0.65
CA ASP A 180 -4.49 -6.83 -0.72
C ASP A 180 -3.98 -6.77 -2.16
N ARG A 181 -4.21 -7.81 -2.96
CA ARG A 181 -3.90 -7.85 -4.40
C ARG A 181 -4.73 -6.80 -5.15
N TRP A 182 -5.99 -6.63 -4.78
CA TRP A 182 -6.85 -5.59 -5.33
C TRP A 182 -6.32 -4.18 -5.05
N ALA A 183 -5.91 -3.90 -3.81
CA ALA A 183 -5.25 -2.65 -3.46
C ALA A 183 -3.94 -2.47 -4.24
N SER A 184 -3.10 -3.51 -4.34
CA SER A 184 -1.85 -3.44 -5.10
C SER A 184 -2.07 -3.10 -6.58
N LEU A 185 -3.09 -3.67 -7.23
CA LEU A 185 -3.46 -3.35 -8.61
C LEU A 185 -3.82 -1.87 -8.77
N ILE A 186 -4.64 -1.33 -7.85
CA ILE A 186 -5.04 0.08 -7.86
C ILE A 186 -3.82 0.99 -7.64
N GLY A 187 -2.96 0.66 -6.67
CA GLY A 187 -1.73 1.41 -6.41
C GLY A 187 -0.78 1.40 -7.61
N ALA A 188 -0.61 0.24 -8.25
CA ALA A 188 0.24 0.08 -9.41
C ALA A 188 -0.28 0.84 -10.64
N HIS A 189 -1.60 0.78 -10.89
CA HIS A 189 -2.24 1.53 -11.97
C HIS A 189 -2.02 3.05 -11.81
N ALA A 190 -2.16 3.57 -10.60
CA ALA A 190 -1.91 4.97 -10.31
C ALA A 190 -0.42 5.35 -10.42
N ALA A 191 0.49 4.42 -10.10
CA ALA A 191 1.93 4.62 -10.12
C ALA A 191 2.49 4.77 -11.55
N TRP A 192 1.97 3.96 -12.49
CA TRP A 192 2.43 3.91 -13.87
C TRP A 192 1.24 3.97 -14.85
N PRO A 193 0.57 5.13 -14.95
CA PRO A 193 -0.61 5.27 -15.80
C PRO A 193 -0.28 4.98 -17.27
N GLY A 194 -1.07 4.13 -17.91
CA GLY A 194 -0.89 3.75 -19.32
C GLY A 194 0.14 2.64 -19.58
N GLU A 195 0.91 2.20 -18.59
CA GLU A 195 1.88 1.11 -18.76
C GLU A 195 1.25 -0.26 -18.49
N HIS A 196 1.64 -1.29 -19.25
CA HIS A 196 1.31 -2.68 -18.92
C HIS A 196 2.21 -3.18 -17.79
N LEU A 197 1.63 -3.78 -16.76
CA LEU A 197 2.34 -4.15 -15.54
C LEU A 197 2.25 -5.65 -15.28
N LEU A 198 3.38 -6.24 -14.93
CA LEU A 198 3.47 -7.50 -14.22
C LEU A 198 3.84 -7.17 -12.77
N ILE A 199 2.87 -7.27 -11.86
CA ILE A 199 3.09 -6.97 -10.44
C ILE A 199 3.41 -8.28 -9.75
N VAL A 200 4.54 -8.36 -9.05
CA VAL A 200 4.99 -9.54 -8.32
C VAL A 200 5.14 -9.17 -6.86
N THR A 201 4.35 -9.79 -5.99
CA THR A 201 4.43 -9.54 -4.55
C THR A 201 5.01 -10.76 -3.84
N LEU A 202 6.18 -10.61 -3.23
CA LEU A 202 6.87 -11.66 -2.47
C LEU A 202 6.59 -11.55 -0.97
N GLY A 203 5.58 -12.27 -0.51
CA GLY A 203 5.21 -12.41 0.90
C GLY A 203 5.19 -13.87 1.36
N THR A 204 4.21 -14.20 2.22
CA THR A 204 3.93 -15.60 2.61
C THR A 204 3.63 -16.46 1.37
N ALA A 205 2.83 -15.90 0.46
CA ALA A 205 2.68 -16.36 -0.90
C ALA A 205 3.44 -15.42 -1.84
N THR A 206 3.90 -15.95 -2.97
CA THR A 206 4.29 -15.14 -4.12
C THR A 206 3.07 -15.00 -5.02
N THR A 207 2.66 -13.77 -5.30
CA THR A 207 1.58 -13.50 -6.24
C THR A 207 2.12 -12.79 -7.47
N VAL A 208 1.50 -13.06 -8.62
CA VAL A 208 1.81 -12.42 -9.90
C VAL A 208 0.51 -11.92 -10.49
N GLU A 209 0.44 -10.64 -10.84
CA GLU A 209 -0.74 -10.01 -11.43
C GLU A 209 -0.40 -9.39 -12.78
N ALA A 210 -1.22 -9.66 -13.80
CA ALA A 210 -1.13 -9.05 -15.11
C ALA A 210 -2.16 -7.91 -15.22
N LEU A 211 -1.70 -6.68 -15.43
CA LEU A 211 -2.53 -5.49 -15.52
C LEU A 211 -2.22 -4.73 -16.81
N ARG A 212 -3.25 -4.42 -17.61
CA ARG A 212 -3.09 -3.58 -18.80
C ARG A 212 -3.05 -2.09 -18.42
N GLY A 213 -2.41 -1.29 -19.27
CA GLY A 213 -2.29 0.16 -19.07
C GLY A 213 -3.62 0.91 -19.05
N ASP A 214 -4.70 0.33 -19.57
CA ASP A 214 -6.06 0.86 -19.51
C ASP A 214 -6.85 0.44 -18.25
N GLY A 215 -6.18 -0.22 -17.31
CA GLY A 215 -6.73 -0.65 -16.03
C GLY A 215 -7.40 -2.03 -16.04
N ASP A 216 -7.38 -2.78 -17.15
CA ASP A 216 -7.90 -4.16 -17.16
C ASP A 216 -6.94 -5.12 -16.46
N TYR A 217 -7.35 -5.63 -15.29
CA TYR A 217 -6.68 -6.76 -14.63
C TYR A 217 -7.02 -8.05 -15.37
N LEU A 218 -6.03 -8.68 -15.99
CA LEU A 218 -6.20 -9.87 -16.83
C LEU A 218 -6.25 -11.18 -16.05
N GLY A 219 -5.92 -11.14 -14.76
CA GLY A 219 -5.75 -12.33 -13.92
C GLY A 219 -4.33 -12.44 -13.36
N GLY A 220 -4.08 -13.52 -12.64
CA GLY A 220 -2.81 -13.69 -11.94
C GLY A 220 -2.57 -15.11 -11.43
N LEU A 221 -1.40 -15.30 -10.84
CA LEU A 221 -0.92 -16.57 -10.29
C LEU A 221 -0.66 -16.43 -8.79
N ILE A 222 -0.82 -17.53 -8.05
CA ILE A 222 -0.46 -17.63 -6.64
C ILE A 222 0.43 -18.86 -6.48
N ALA A 223 1.61 -18.68 -5.89
CA ALA A 223 2.58 -19.71 -5.59
C ALA A 223 3.03 -19.60 -4.12
N PRO A 224 3.58 -20.66 -3.51
CA PRO A 224 4.20 -20.52 -2.19
C PRO A 224 5.35 -19.52 -2.26
N GLY A 225 5.45 -18.65 -1.25
CA GLY A 225 6.58 -17.73 -1.11
C GLY A 225 7.88 -18.48 -0.72
N PRO A 226 9.04 -17.81 -0.75
CA PRO A 226 10.33 -18.46 -0.48
C PRO A 226 10.38 -19.22 0.85
N ALA A 227 9.94 -18.59 1.95
CA ALA A 227 9.93 -19.22 3.27
C ALA A 227 8.97 -20.43 3.33
N LEU A 228 7.80 -20.33 2.68
CA LEU A 228 6.84 -21.42 2.64
C LEU A 228 7.34 -22.60 1.80
N MET A 229 8.05 -22.34 0.70
CA MET A 229 8.71 -23.40 -0.08
C MET A 229 9.72 -24.18 0.78
N LEU A 230 10.61 -23.48 1.50
CA LEU A 230 11.60 -24.10 2.39
C LEU A 230 10.93 -24.92 3.51
N GLN A 231 9.92 -24.33 4.16
CA GLN A 231 9.15 -25.00 5.19
C GLN A 231 8.46 -26.27 4.67
N SER A 232 7.89 -26.22 3.46
CA SER A 232 7.17 -27.36 2.86
C SER A 232 8.10 -28.54 2.59
N LEU A 233 9.35 -28.30 2.19
CA LEU A 233 10.35 -29.36 1.97
C LEU A 233 10.78 -30.01 3.28
N ALA A 234 11.02 -29.20 4.32
CA ALA A 234 11.39 -29.70 5.65
C ALA A 234 10.27 -30.52 6.30
N GLN A 235 9.02 -30.11 6.15
CA GLN A 235 7.87 -30.81 6.71
C GLN A 235 7.42 -32.02 5.87
N GLY A 236 7.57 -31.93 4.55
CA GLY A 236 7.07 -32.93 3.59
C GLY A 236 8.04 -34.07 3.30
N THR A 237 9.25 -34.07 3.88
CA THR A 237 10.28 -35.08 3.61
C THR A 237 10.98 -35.55 4.88
N ALA A 238 11.47 -36.79 4.90
CA ALA A 238 12.08 -37.39 6.09
C ALA A 238 13.51 -36.93 6.37
N GLN A 239 14.23 -36.39 5.37
CA GLN A 239 15.68 -36.16 5.45
C GLN A 239 16.11 -34.73 5.10
N LEU A 240 15.23 -33.88 4.56
CA LEU A 240 15.63 -32.51 4.24
C LEU A 240 15.60 -31.63 5.50
N PRO A 241 16.61 -30.77 5.69
CA PRO A 241 16.71 -29.93 6.86
C PRO A 241 15.71 -28.77 6.82
N THR A 242 15.36 -28.24 7.99
CA THR A 242 14.74 -26.92 8.11
C THR A 242 15.77 -25.85 7.78
N LEU A 243 15.46 -25.01 6.79
CA LEU A 243 16.32 -23.92 6.32
C LEU A 243 15.60 -22.58 6.41
N ASP A 244 16.38 -21.51 6.49
CA ASP A 244 15.89 -20.14 6.50
C ASP A 244 16.23 -19.43 5.17
N ALA A 245 15.34 -18.57 4.68
CA ALA A 245 15.52 -17.82 3.44
C ALA A 245 16.65 -16.77 3.52
N THR A 246 17.13 -16.43 4.72
CA THR A 246 18.28 -15.55 4.96
C THR A 246 19.63 -16.26 4.78
N MET A 247 19.63 -17.59 4.66
CA MET A 247 20.85 -18.35 4.47
C MET A 247 21.44 -18.11 3.07
N SER A 248 22.75 -17.86 3.01
CA SER A 248 23.48 -17.75 1.75
C SER A 248 23.61 -19.10 1.06
N SER A 249 23.48 -19.11 -0.27
CA SER A 249 23.84 -20.25 -1.11
C SER A 249 25.19 -20.04 -1.80
N GLY A 250 25.88 -21.14 -2.16
CA GLY A 250 27.09 -21.11 -2.97
C GLY A 250 26.89 -20.60 -4.42
N GLY A 251 28.00 -20.38 -5.15
CA GLY A 251 28.01 -19.72 -6.46
C GLY A 251 27.94 -20.61 -7.72
N GLN A 252 27.87 -21.93 -7.61
CA GLN A 252 27.79 -22.82 -8.79
C GLN A 252 26.37 -22.98 -9.30
N ALA A 253 26.18 -23.09 -10.63
CA ALA A 253 24.86 -23.17 -11.28
C ALA A 253 24.01 -24.39 -10.89
N PHE A 254 24.64 -25.51 -10.53
CA PHE A 254 23.98 -26.69 -9.95
C PHE A 254 24.67 -27.00 -8.61
N ALA A 255 23.87 -27.13 -7.56
CA ALA A 255 24.36 -27.33 -6.21
C ALA A 255 25.00 -28.71 -6.02
N ARG A 256 25.95 -28.80 -5.08
CA ARG A 256 26.61 -30.06 -4.69
C ARG A 256 26.44 -30.41 -3.21
N SER A 257 25.53 -29.73 -2.52
CA SER A 257 25.08 -30.03 -1.17
C SER A 257 23.56 -29.92 -1.10
N THR A 258 22.92 -30.65 -0.19
CA THR A 258 21.47 -30.63 -0.01
C THR A 258 20.97 -29.22 0.35
N THR A 259 21.68 -28.51 1.22
CA THR A 259 21.35 -27.13 1.62
C THR A 259 21.35 -26.18 0.42
N ASP A 260 22.43 -26.18 -0.37
CA ASP A 260 22.49 -25.33 -1.58
C ASP A 260 21.45 -25.75 -2.62
N ALA A 261 21.18 -27.05 -2.76
CA ALA A 261 20.21 -27.56 -3.72
C ALA A 261 18.80 -27.06 -3.41
N ILE A 262 18.42 -27.05 -2.13
CA ILE A 262 17.14 -26.52 -1.67
C ILE A 262 17.08 -25.01 -1.88
N LEU A 263 18.02 -24.25 -1.34
CA LEU A 263 18.01 -22.78 -1.41
C LEU A 263 17.96 -22.29 -2.87
N ARG A 264 18.81 -22.86 -3.73
CA ARG A 264 18.89 -22.48 -5.15
C ARG A 264 17.70 -22.99 -5.95
N GLY A 265 17.17 -24.18 -5.63
CA GLY A 265 15.97 -24.70 -6.25
C GLY A 265 14.75 -23.80 -5.98
N CYS A 266 14.58 -23.36 -4.74
CA CYS A 266 13.51 -22.41 -4.36
C CYS A 266 13.70 -21.05 -5.05
N ALA A 267 14.92 -20.50 -5.06
CA ALA A 267 15.20 -19.23 -5.74
C ALA A 267 14.94 -19.32 -7.26
N ALA A 268 15.41 -20.39 -7.91
CA ALA A 268 15.18 -20.62 -9.34
C ALA A 268 13.70 -20.81 -9.67
N ALA A 269 12.92 -21.46 -8.80
CA ALA A 269 11.47 -21.59 -8.97
C ALA A 269 10.76 -20.23 -8.94
N GLN A 270 11.18 -19.33 -8.03
CA GLN A 270 10.64 -17.97 -7.94
C GLN A 270 11.03 -17.14 -9.18
N ALA A 271 12.30 -17.16 -9.58
CA ALA A 271 12.77 -16.46 -10.77
C ALA A 271 12.07 -16.96 -12.04
N GLY A 272 12.01 -18.27 -12.23
CA GLY A 272 11.34 -18.88 -13.36
C GLY A 272 9.84 -18.58 -13.42
N LEU A 273 9.14 -18.48 -12.28
CA LEU A 273 7.75 -18.03 -12.23
C LEU A 273 7.61 -16.61 -12.79
N VAL A 274 8.46 -15.68 -12.35
CA VAL A 274 8.41 -14.28 -12.77
C VAL A 274 8.80 -14.11 -14.22
N GLU A 275 9.95 -14.65 -14.63
CA GLU A 275 10.48 -14.51 -15.99
C GLU A 275 9.57 -15.13 -17.04
N ARG A 276 9.00 -16.31 -16.75
CA ARG A 276 8.03 -16.94 -17.63
C ARG A 276 6.74 -16.13 -17.74
N SER A 277 6.24 -15.61 -16.61
CA SER A 277 5.02 -14.80 -16.61
C SER A 277 5.20 -13.48 -17.35
N TYR A 278 6.37 -12.85 -17.21
CA TYR A 278 6.77 -11.67 -17.94
C TYR A 278 6.76 -11.92 -19.45
N ALA A 279 7.50 -12.94 -19.91
CA ALA A 279 7.60 -13.26 -21.33
C ALA A 279 6.23 -13.62 -21.93
N GLN A 280 5.39 -14.35 -21.18
CA GLN A 280 4.03 -14.69 -21.61
C GLN A 280 3.16 -13.45 -21.76
N LEU A 281 3.18 -12.53 -20.78
CA LEU A 281 2.38 -11.32 -20.82
C LEU A 281 2.82 -10.37 -21.95
N GLU A 282 4.13 -10.18 -22.11
CA GLU A 282 4.70 -9.36 -23.19
C GLU A 282 4.31 -9.92 -24.56
N ALA A 283 4.43 -11.24 -24.76
CA ALA A 283 4.01 -11.90 -25.99
C ALA A 283 2.49 -11.79 -26.24
N GLN A 284 1.66 -11.93 -25.20
CA GLN A 284 0.21 -11.82 -25.31
C GLN A 284 -0.24 -10.40 -25.69
N LEU A 285 0.43 -9.38 -25.17
CA LEU A 285 0.08 -7.98 -25.41
C LEU A 285 0.72 -7.42 -26.68
N GLY A 286 1.84 -7.99 -27.14
CA GLY A 286 2.62 -7.46 -28.25
C GLY A 286 3.19 -6.06 -27.97
N ALA A 287 3.38 -5.73 -26.68
CA ALA A 287 3.78 -4.41 -26.20
C ALA A 287 4.66 -4.53 -24.94
N PRO A 288 5.51 -3.53 -24.63
CA PRO A 288 6.37 -3.55 -23.46
C PRO A 288 5.60 -3.69 -22.15
N VAL A 289 6.16 -4.48 -21.23
CA VAL A 289 5.62 -4.71 -19.88
C VAL A 289 6.63 -4.22 -18.85
N ARG A 290 6.17 -3.54 -17.80
CA ARG A 290 6.98 -3.26 -16.61
C ARG A 290 6.81 -4.38 -15.60
N CYS A 291 7.90 -5.04 -15.23
CA CYS A 291 7.92 -5.90 -14.04
C CYS A 291 8.08 -5.05 -12.78
N VAL A 292 7.16 -5.18 -11.83
CA VAL A 292 7.19 -4.50 -10.53
C VAL A 292 7.36 -5.55 -9.43
N LEU A 293 8.43 -5.46 -8.65
CA LEU A 293 8.67 -6.33 -7.50
C LEU A 293 8.27 -5.61 -6.20
N SER A 294 7.48 -6.28 -5.38
CA SER A 294 7.07 -5.81 -4.05
C SER A 294 7.26 -6.91 -3.01
N GLY A 295 7.14 -6.55 -1.73
CA GLY A 295 7.19 -7.49 -0.62
C GLY A 295 8.59 -7.69 -0.02
N GLY A 296 8.64 -8.46 1.07
CA GLY A 296 9.81 -8.54 1.95
C GLY A 296 10.98 -9.32 1.36
N ALA A 297 10.71 -10.29 0.48
CA ALA A 297 11.76 -11.13 -0.12
C ALA A 297 12.23 -10.65 -1.50
N ARG A 298 11.82 -9.45 -1.93
CA ARG A 298 12.16 -8.91 -3.27
C ARG A 298 13.65 -8.82 -3.54
N HIS A 299 14.46 -8.41 -2.56
CA HIS A 299 15.90 -8.22 -2.75
C HIS A 299 16.63 -9.54 -3.02
N ALA A 300 16.19 -10.64 -2.41
CA ALA A 300 16.73 -11.96 -2.69
C ALA A 300 16.43 -12.40 -4.12
N LEU A 301 15.21 -12.11 -4.60
CA LEU A 301 14.83 -12.41 -5.98
C LEU A 301 15.53 -11.49 -6.99
N ALA A 302 15.70 -10.21 -6.68
CA ALA A 302 16.35 -9.20 -7.52
C ALA A 302 17.76 -9.61 -7.96
N GLN A 303 18.49 -10.33 -7.11
CA GLN A 303 19.84 -10.85 -7.42
C GLN A 303 19.82 -12.03 -8.40
N THR A 304 18.67 -12.65 -8.63
CA THR A 304 18.51 -13.86 -9.45
C THR A 304 17.85 -13.57 -10.80
N LEU A 305 17.07 -12.50 -10.92
CA LEU A 305 16.32 -12.17 -12.14
C LEU A 305 17.23 -11.65 -13.26
N ALA A 306 16.95 -12.09 -14.49
CA ALA A 306 17.65 -11.66 -15.70
C ALA A 306 16.88 -10.60 -16.52
N LEU A 307 15.74 -10.10 -16.02
CA LEU A 307 14.89 -9.11 -16.69
C LEU A 307 14.91 -7.74 -15.99
N PRO A 308 14.59 -6.63 -16.68
CA PRO A 308 14.46 -5.33 -16.04
C PRO A 308 13.23 -5.29 -15.12
N PHE A 309 13.42 -4.81 -13.90
CA PHE A 309 12.35 -4.67 -12.92
C PHE A 309 12.41 -3.33 -12.19
N THR A 310 11.30 -2.95 -11.57
CA THR A 310 11.18 -1.81 -10.66
C THR A 310 10.79 -2.33 -9.28
N GLU A 311 11.49 -1.93 -8.22
CA GLU A 311 11.06 -2.24 -6.86
C GLU A 311 10.03 -1.22 -6.37
N HIS A 312 9.01 -1.68 -5.63
CA HIS A 312 8.01 -0.80 -5.01
C HIS A 312 7.42 -1.41 -3.73
N ASP A 313 7.60 -0.74 -2.60
CA ASP A 313 7.30 -1.34 -1.28
C ASP A 313 5.94 -0.98 -0.69
N GLN A 314 5.25 -0.01 -1.28
CA GLN A 314 4.02 0.53 -0.70
C GLN A 314 2.82 0.48 -1.66
N LEU A 315 2.73 -0.53 -2.53
CA LEU A 315 1.61 -0.63 -3.49
C LEU A 315 0.25 -0.76 -2.78
N VAL A 316 0.16 -1.61 -1.75
CA VAL A 316 -1.09 -1.79 -0.98
C VAL A 316 -1.55 -0.48 -0.33
N PRO A 317 -0.76 0.22 0.51
CA PRO A 317 -1.20 1.48 1.09
C PRO A 317 -1.38 2.58 0.03
N ALA A 318 -0.61 2.61 -1.07
CA ALA A 318 -0.87 3.53 -2.16
C ALA A 318 -2.25 3.29 -2.78
N GLY A 319 -2.63 2.03 -3.00
CA GLY A 319 -3.95 1.66 -3.50
C GLY A 319 -5.09 2.01 -2.54
N LEU A 320 -4.92 1.75 -1.25
CA LEU A 320 -5.89 2.19 -0.22
C LEU A 320 -6.06 3.71 -0.24
N TYR A 321 -4.97 4.46 -0.43
CA TYR A 321 -5.03 5.91 -0.52
C TYR A 321 -5.77 6.39 -1.77
N GLU A 322 -5.51 5.79 -2.93
CA GLU A 322 -6.26 6.06 -4.16
C GLU A 322 -7.75 5.79 -3.97
N VAL A 323 -8.12 4.69 -3.31
CA VAL A 323 -9.51 4.38 -2.96
C VAL A 323 -10.12 5.47 -2.07
N ALA A 324 -9.39 5.93 -1.04
CA ALA A 324 -9.85 6.97 -0.13
C ALA A 324 -10.11 8.30 -0.86
N LEU A 325 -9.19 8.72 -1.72
CA LEU A 325 -9.32 9.96 -2.51
C LEU A 325 -10.50 9.92 -3.48
N HIS A 326 -10.74 8.78 -4.14
CA HIS A 326 -11.89 8.63 -5.05
C HIS A 326 -13.22 8.61 -4.30
N ALA A 327 -13.26 7.99 -3.11
CA ALA A 327 -14.45 7.99 -2.26
C ALA A 327 -14.81 9.42 -1.79
N ALA A 328 -13.81 10.19 -1.36
CA ALA A 328 -14.01 11.58 -0.95
C ALA A 328 -14.56 12.47 -2.08
N LYS A 329 -14.00 12.35 -3.31
CA LYS A 329 -14.50 13.07 -4.49
C LYS A 329 -15.94 12.72 -4.85
N SER A 330 -16.28 11.43 -4.77
CA SER A 330 -17.64 10.94 -5.09
C SER A 330 -18.69 11.44 -4.09
N SER A 331 -18.31 11.56 -2.81
CA SER A 331 -19.17 12.13 -1.77
C SER A 331 -19.40 13.63 -1.97
N ALA A 332 -18.34 14.38 -2.31
CA ALA A 332 -18.43 15.81 -2.61
C ALA A 332 -19.33 16.10 -3.82
N ALA A 333 -19.20 15.34 -4.90
CA ALA A 333 -20.04 15.47 -6.10
C ALA A 333 -21.54 15.23 -5.81
N LYS A 334 -21.87 14.22 -5.00
CA LYS A 334 -23.26 13.96 -4.59
C LYS A 334 -23.86 15.07 -3.73
N THR A 335 -23.04 15.76 -2.93
CA THR A 335 -23.51 16.85 -2.06
C THR A 335 -23.82 18.12 -2.85
N THR A 336 -23.10 18.36 -3.96
CA THR A 336 -23.35 19.49 -4.87
C THR A 336 -24.54 19.29 -5.81
N GLU A 337 -25.05 18.06 -5.95
CA GLU A 337 -26.21 17.73 -6.80
C GLU A 337 -27.56 17.78 -6.07
N ILE A 338 -27.60 18.21 -4.80
CA ILE A 338 -28.87 18.44 -4.10
C ILE A 338 -29.56 19.65 -4.77
N PRO A 339 -30.74 19.47 -5.42
CA PRO A 339 -31.41 20.57 -6.12
C PRO A 339 -31.75 21.67 -5.13
N THR A 340 -31.55 22.92 -5.53
CA THR A 340 -32.02 24.04 -4.73
C THR A 340 -33.55 23.95 -4.56
N PRO A 341 -34.14 24.50 -3.48
CA PRO A 341 -35.61 24.51 -3.31
C PRO A 341 -36.35 25.11 -4.53
N ALA A 342 -35.70 26.00 -5.27
CA ALA A 342 -36.19 26.59 -6.51
C ALA A 342 -36.25 25.58 -7.68
N GLU A 343 -35.28 24.68 -7.79
CA GLU A 343 -35.22 23.63 -8.82
C GLU A 343 -36.18 22.47 -8.51
N ALA A 344 -36.33 22.11 -7.22
CA ALA A 344 -37.34 21.15 -6.77
C ALA A 344 -38.78 21.65 -7.02
N SER A 345 -39.01 22.97 -6.89
CA SER A 345 -40.30 23.60 -7.18
C SER A 345 -40.62 23.64 -8.69
N ARG A 346 -39.61 23.82 -9.55
CA ARG A 346 -39.78 23.73 -11.03
C ARG A 346 -40.11 22.31 -11.51
N ALA A 347 -39.47 21.29 -10.93
CA ALA A 347 -39.76 19.89 -11.24
C ALA A 347 -41.19 19.48 -10.81
N ALA A 348 -41.67 19.99 -9.67
CA ALA A 348 -43.04 19.77 -9.21
C ALA A 348 -44.10 20.54 -10.03
N GLY A 349 -43.74 21.70 -10.59
CA GLY A 349 -44.63 22.52 -11.44
C GLY A 349 -44.87 21.93 -12.83
N GLN A 350 -43.88 21.25 -13.42
CA GLN A 350 -44.03 20.62 -14.74
C GLN A 350 -44.87 19.33 -14.71
N ALA A 351 -44.98 18.66 -13.58
CA ALA A 351 -45.80 17.45 -13.42
C ALA A 351 -47.31 17.72 -13.30
N ARG A 352 -47.74 18.99 -13.12
CA ARG A 352 -49.16 19.37 -12.97
C ARG A 352 -49.77 20.08 -14.18
N GLY A 353 -49.02 20.24 -15.28
CA GLY A 353 -49.46 20.98 -16.47
C GLY A 353 -49.92 20.14 -17.66
N GLY A 354 -50.00 18.81 -17.51
CA GLY A 354 -50.43 17.89 -18.57
C GLY A 354 -51.75 17.21 -18.24
N VAL A 355 -52.86 17.95 -18.37
CA VAL A 355 -54.21 17.39 -18.59
C VAL A 355 -54.81 18.15 -19.76
#